data_AF-A0A349ZSE3-F1
#
_entry.id   AF-A0A349ZSE3-F1
#
_cell.length_a   1.000
_cell.length_b   1.000
_cell.length_c   1.000
_cell.angle_alpha   90.00
_cell.angle_beta   90.00
_cell.angle_gamma   90.00
#
_symmetry.space_group_name_H-M   'P 1'
#
loop_
_entity.id
_entity.type
_entity.pdbx_description
1 polymer ?
#
loop_
_entity_poly.entity_id
_entity_poly.type
_entity_poly.pdbx_seq_one_letter_code
_entity_poly.pdbx_strand_id
1 'polypeptide(L)' 'MFGKESAGIPEELLVGNEENCVRIPMLEGIRSLNLANSVAVILYEALRQNGFCELQSQGKLHRLKWGGE' A
#
# COMPACT_ATOMS: atom_id res chain seq x y z
N MET A 1 -7.19 -5.31 6.21
CA MET A 1 -6.83 -6.75 6.30
C MET A 1 -6.29 -7.17 4.95
N PHE A 2 -5.30 -8.07 4.91
CA PHE A 2 -4.84 -8.67 3.64
C PHE A 2 -4.98 -10.18 3.73
N GLY A 3 -5.35 -10.81 2.60
CA GLY A 3 -5.50 -12.25 2.49
C GLY A 3 -4.17 -12.98 2.26
N LYS A 4 -4.24 -14.32 2.24
CA LYS A 4 -3.09 -15.16 1.89
C LYS A 4 -2.69 -14.95 0.44
N GLU A 5 -1.40 -15.06 0.11
CA GLU A 5 -0.89 -14.87 -1.26
C GLU A 5 -1.57 -15.78 -2.28
N SER A 6 -1.83 -17.03 -1.89
CA SER A 6 -2.37 -18.06 -2.79
C SER A 6 -3.89 -18.02 -2.92
N ALA A 7 -4.60 -17.65 -1.85
CA ALA A 7 -6.05 -17.86 -1.74
C ALA A 7 -6.84 -16.57 -1.49
N GLY A 8 -6.18 -15.44 -1.23
CA GLY A 8 -6.85 -14.19 -0.89
C GLY A 8 -7.53 -14.24 0.48
N ILE A 9 -8.57 -13.42 0.63
CA ILE A 9 -9.44 -13.38 1.81
C ILE A 9 -10.60 -14.34 1.55
N PRO A 10 -10.99 -15.20 2.51
CA PRO A 10 -12.16 -16.05 2.38
C PRO A 10 -13.42 -15.24 2.02
N GLU A 11 -14.19 -15.72 1.03
CA GLU A 11 -15.34 -14.99 0.48
C GLU A 11 -16.42 -14.76 1.54
N GLU A 12 -16.58 -15.69 2.49
CA GLU A 12 -17.50 -15.58 3.61
C GLU A 12 -17.20 -14.40 4.55
N LEU A 13 -15.97 -13.85 4.54
CA LEU A 13 -15.63 -12.62 5.26
C LEU A 13 -15.90 -11.36 4.43
N LEU A 14 -15.91 -11.48 3.10
CA LEU A 14 -16.14 -10.39 2.17
C LEU A 14 -17.64 -10.10 2.00
N VAL A 15 -18.45 -11.15 1.90
CA VAL A 15 -19.91 -11.06 1.79
C VAL A 15 -20.46 -10.35 3.04
N GLY A 16 -21.19 -9.26 2.83
CA GLY A 16 -21.72 -8.40 3.90
C GLY A 16 -20.73 -7.36 4.45
N ASN A 17 -19.52 -7.24 3.89
CA ASN A 17 -18.54 -6.18 4.18
C ASN A 17 -18.10 -5.45 2.91
N GLU A 18 -18.94 -5.42 1.88
CA GLU A 18 -18.61 -4.88 0.56
C GLU A 18 -18.18 -3.42 0.63
N GLU A 19 -18.82 -2.61 1.48
CA GLU A 19 -18.48 -1.19 1.69
C GLU A 19 -17.07 -0.98 2.28
N ASN A 20 -16.53 -1.97 2.96
CA ASN A 20 -15.22 -1.93 3.61
C ASN A 20 -14.14 -2.60 2.75
N CYS A 21 -14.52 -3.18 1.60
CA CYS A 21 -13.61 -3.79 0.66
C CYS A 21 -13.01 -2.75 -0.28
N VAL A 22 -11.70 -2.81 -0.48
CA VAL A 22 -10.97 -1.93 -1.40
C VAL A 22 -10.26 -2.75 -2.47
N ARG A 23 -10.19 -2.19 -3.69
CA ARG A 23 -9.46 -2.78 -4.81
C ARG A 23 -8.42 -1.81 -5.34
N ILE A 24 -7.17 -2.25 -5.44
CA ILE A 24 -6.14 -1.55 -6.19
C ILE A 24 -6.43 -1.76 -7.69
N PRO A 25 -6.59 -0.70 -8.51
CA PRO A 25 -6.77 -0.85 -9.94
C PRO A 25 -5.60 -1.58 -10.59
N MET A 26 -5.90 -2.50 -11.50
CA MET A 26 -4.91 -3.32 -12.24
C MET A 26 -5.33 -3.41 -13.71
N LEU A 27 -4.36 -3.61 -14.60
CA LEU A 27 -4.61 -3.87 -16.02
C LEU A 27 -5.33 -5.21 -16.22
N GLU A 28 -6.03 -5.33 -17.35
CA GLU A 28 -6.67 -6.57 -17.76
C GLU A 28 -5.65 -7.72 -17.89
N GLY A 29 -6.06 -8.94 -17.54
CA GLY A 29 -5.20 -10.13 -17.53
C GLY A 29 -4.31 -10.28 -16.29
N ILE A 30 -4.14 -9.22 -15.48
CA ILE A 30 -3.40 -9.29 -14.20
C ILE A 30 -4.38 -9.65 -13.08
N ARG A 31 -4.15 -10.80 -12.44
CA ARG A 31 -5.04 -11.32 -11.39
C ARG A 31 -4.82 -10.66 -10.03
N SER A 32 -3.55 -10.41 -9.67
CA SER A 32 -3.18 -9.80 -8.40
C SER A 32 -1.82 -9.12 -8.50
N LEU A 33 -1.59 -8.14 -7.63
CA LEU A 33 -0.25 -7.69 -7.30
C LEU A 33 0.37 -8.64 -6.26
N ASN A 34 1.69 -8.60 -6.16
CA ASN A 34 2.37 -9.18 -5.01
C ASN A 34 1.79 -8.62 -3.70
N LEU A 35 1.70 -9.47 -2.66
CA LEU A 35 1.12 -9.10 -1.38
C LEU A 35 1.87 -7.94 -0.71
N ALA A 36 3.19 -7.98 -0.65
CA ALA A 36 3.99 -6.93 -0.03
C ALA A 36 3.83 -5.59 -0.77
N ASN A 37 3.77 -5.62 -2.12
CA ASN A 37 3.51 -4.42 -2.91
C ASN A 37 2.10 -3.86 -2.63
N SER A 38 1.10 -4.72 -2.51
CA SER A 38 -0.29 -4.32 -2.19
C SER A 38 -0.36 -3.66 -0.81
N VAL A 39 0.31 -4.24 0.19
CA VAL A 39 0.42 -3.68 1.54
C VAL A 39 1.08 -2.31 1.50
N ALA A 40 2.23 -2.19 0.81
CA ALA A 40 2.96 -0.95 0.71
C ALA A 40 2.12 0.16 0.06
N VAL A 41 1.43 -0.11 -1.05
CA VAL A 41 0.57 0.86 -1.74
C VAL A 41 -0.54 1.37 -0.83
N ILE A 42 -1.30 0.47 -0.20
CA ILE A 42 -2.44 0.86 0.65
C ILE A 42 -1.95 1.59 1.91
N LEU A 43 -0.87 1.12 2.53
CA LEU A 43 -0.31 1.75 3.72
C LEU A 43 0.17 3.17 3.40
N TYR A 44 0.91 3.37 2.31
CA TYR A 44 1.40 4.69 1.95
C TYR A 44 0.30 5.63 1.46
N GLU A 45 -0.78 5.13 0.85
CA GLU A 45 -1.95 5.97 0.56
C GLU A 45 -2.64 6.44 1.85
N ALA A 46 -2.82 5.55 2.82
CA ALA A 46 -3.37 5.93 4.13
C ALA A 46 -2.44 6.95 4.82
N LEU A 47 -1.14 6.72 4.82
CA LEU A 47 -0.17 7.69 5.37
C LEU A 47 -0.22 9.02 4.62
N ARG A 48 -0.33 9.01 3.28
CA ARG A 48 -0.44 10.23 2.47
C ARG A 48 -1.68 11.05 2.84
N GLN A 49 -2.82 10.40 3.02
CA GLN A 49 -4.06 11.06 3.48
C GLN A 49 -3.90 11.64 4.89
N ASN A 50 -3.08 11.02 5.73
CA ASN A 50 -2.75 11.47 7.08
C ASN A 50 -1.48 12.34 7.14
N GLY A 51 -1.05 12.92 6.01
CA GLY A 51 0.07 13.87 5.96
C GLY A 51 1.44 13.27 6.30
N PHE A 52 1.60 11.94 6.24
CA PHE A 52 2.80 11.22 6.65
C PHE A 52 3.24 11.58 8.09
N CYS A 53 2.30 11.81 9.00
CA CYS A 53 2.59 12.14 10.40
C CYS A 53 3.64 11.19 10.98
N GLU A 54 4.61 11.77 11.71
CA GLU A 54 5.72 11.07 12.37
C GLU A 54 6.76 10.43 11.44
N LEU A 55 6.58 10.49 10.11
CA LEU A 55 7.56 10.00 9.15
C LEU A 55 8.46 11.12 8.62
N GLN A 56 9.70 10.78 8.34
CA GLN A 56 10.63 11.70 7.68
C GLN A 56 10.30 11.79 6.19
N SER A 57 9.90 12.97 5.74
CA SER A 57 9.63 13.27 4.32
C SER A 57 10.87 13.73 3.54
N GLN A 58 11.98 13.98 4.24
CA GLN A 58 13.23 14.45 3.65
C GLN A 58 14.34 13.43 3.88
N GLY A 59 14.92 12.94 2.79
CA GLY A 59 16.10 12.07 2.83
C GLY A 59 17.38 12.87 3.05
N LYS A 60 18.34 12.27 3.76
CA LYS A 60 19.70 12.81 3.89
C LYS A 60 20.66 11.94 3.09
N LEU A 61 21.47 12.58 2.25
CA LEU A 61 22.58 11.89 1.60
C LEU A 61 23.59 11.46 2.67
N HIS A 62 24.10 10.23 2.57
CA HIS A 62 25.02 9.69 3.58
C HIS A 62 26.41 10.36 3.56
N ARG A 63 26.83 10.91 2.41
CA ARG A 63 28.17 11.49 2.22
C ARG A 63 28.16 12.93 1.71
N LEU A 64 27.20 13.28 0.86
CA LEU A 64 27.12 14.59 0.21
C LEU A 64 26.01 15.42 0.86
N LYS A 65 25.84 16.67 0.43
CA LYS A 65 24.70 17.51 0.80
C LYS A 65 23.91 17.90 -0.44
N TRP A 66 22.60 18.05 -0.27
CA TRP A 66 21.75 18.65 -1.30
C TRP A 66 22.05 20.15 -1.35
N GLY A 67 22.40 20.68 -2.53
CA GLY A 67 22.88 22.06 -2.68
C GLY A 67 24.33 22.19 -2.19
N GLY A 68 25.25 22.49 -3.09
CA GLY A 68 26.67 22.61 -2.75
C GLY A 68 26.94 23.79 -1.83
N GLU A 69 27.08 23.53 -0.54
CA GLU A 69 27.83 24.33 0.43
C GLU A 69 28.96 23.47 1.04
#